data_AF-A0A9D7UIJ7-F1
#
_entry.id   AF-A0A9D7UIJ7-F1
#
_cell.length_a   1.000
_cell.length_b   1.000
_cell.length_c   1.000
_cell.angle_alpha   90.00
_cell.angle_beta   90.00
_cell.angle_gamma   90.00
#
_symmetry.space_group_name_H-M   'P 1'
#
loop_
_entity.id
_entity.type
_entity.pdbx_description
1 polymer ?
#
loop_
_entity_poly.entity_id
_entity_poly.type
_entity_poly.pdbx_seq_one_letter_code
_entity_poly.pdbx_strand_id
1 'polypeptide(L)' 'MLDRDGLPIPGLFACGNDMASIMGGHYPGAGITLGPALTFGYRAGRAIAGGAPPAGV' A
#
# COMPACT_ATOMS: atom_id res chain seq x y z
N MET A 1 -1.08 6.12 1.59
CA MET A 1 -0.15 6.56 2.65
C MET A 1 -0.93 7.36 3.67
N LEU A 2 -0.53 7.38 4.94
CA LEU A 2 -1.24 8.12 5.99
C LEU A 2 -0.38 9.29 6.50
N ASP A 3 -1.03 10.37 6.92
CA ASP A 3 -0.39 11.47 7.64
C ASP A 3 -0.25 11.16 9.15
N ARG A 4 0.09 12.17 9.96
CA ARG A 4 0.29 12.02 11.40
C ARG A 4 -1.01 11.77 12.18
N ASP A 5 -2.14 12.14 11.60
CA ASP A 5 -3.48 11.94 12.19
C ASP A 5 -4.12 10.62 11.71
N GLY A 6 -3.39 9.85 10.91
CA GLY A 6 -3.86 8.59 10.35
C GLY A 6 -4.78 8.77 9.15
N LEU A 7 -4.88 9.98 8.59
CA LEU A 7 -5.73 10.24 7.43
C LEU A 7 -4.98 9.89 6.13
N PRO A 8 -5.67 9.36 5.11
CA PRO A 8 -5.05 9.10 3.82
C PRO A 8 -4.51 10.38 3.19
N ILE A 9 -3.30 10.33 2.64
CA ILE A 9 -2.76 11.40 1.81
C ILE A 9 -3.24 11.18 0.37
N PRO A 10 -4.08 12.06 -0.21
CA PRO A 10 -4.62 11.87 -1.55
C PRO A 10 -3.53 11.72 -2.61
N GLY A 11 -3.70 10.74 -3.50
CA GLY A 11 -2.76 10.49 -4.60
C GLY A 11 -1.44 9.83 -4.19
N LEU A 12 -1.17 9.62 -2.90
CA LEU A 12 0.09 9.05 -2.42
C LEU A 12 -0.07 7.59 -1.98
N PHE A 13 0.56 6.70 -2.74
CA PHE A 13 0.54 5.26 -2.53
C PHE A 13 1.95 4.75 -2.23
N ALA A 14 2.04 3.70 -1.43
CA ALA A 14 3.27 2.94 -1.19
C ALA A 14 2.94 1.45 -1.28
N CYS A 15 3.85 0.66 -1.84
CA CYS A 15 3.72 -0.79 -1.95
C CYS A 15 5.11 -1.44 -1.87
N GLY A 16 5.16 -2.74 -1.61
CA GLY A 16 6.42 -3.46 -1.50
C GLY A 16 7.19 -3.11 -0.23
N ASN A 17 8.49 -2.88 -0.35
CA ASN A 17 9.35 -2.62 0.82
C ASN A 17 9.18 -1.21 1.39
N ASP A 18 8.62 -0.27 0.63
CA ASP A 18 8.42 1.11 1.08
C ASP A 18 7.19 1.26 2.00
N MET A 19 6.29 0.29 2.01
CA MET A 19 5.15 0.26 2.94
C MET A 19 5.50 -0.48 4.22
N ALA A 20 4.81 -0.17 5.31
CA ALA A 20 4.88 -0.97 6.53
C ALA A 20 4.51 -2.43 6.22
N SER A 21 5.37 -3.36 6.65
CA SER A 21 5.13 -4.79 6.42
C SER A 21 3.87 -5.23 7.15
N ILE A 22 2.92 -5.82 6.40
CA ILE A 22 1.71 -6.42 6.97
C ILE A 22 2.02 -7.61 7.90
N MET A 23 3.25 -8.11 7.87
CA MET A 23 3.73 -9.20 8.74
C MET A 23 4.44 -8.69 10.01
N GLY A 24 4.52 -7.37 10.20
CA GLY A 24 5.10 -6.79 11.41
C GLY A 24 6.55 -7.24 11.68
N GLY A 25 7.35 -7.42 10.63
CA GLY A 25 8.76 -7.84 10.74
C GLY A 25 9.01 -9.36 10.71
N HIS A 26 7.96 -10.18 10.65
CA HIS A 26 8.11 -11.63 10.56
C HIS A 26 8.30 -12.11 9.11
N TYR A 27 8.97 -13.25 8.95
CA TYR A 27 9.15 -13.93 7.67
C TYR A 27 8.42 -15.29 7.68
N PRO A 28 7.08 -15.30 7.52
CA PRO A 28 6.26 -16.52 7.56
C PRO A 28 6.54 -17.52 6.42
N GLY A 29 7.21 -17.09 5.35
CA GLY A 29 7.55 -17.98 4.24
C GLY A 29 8.17 -17.28 3.04
N ALA A 30 8.62 -18.10 2.08
CA ALA A 30 9.16 -17.62 0.83
C ALA A 30 8.11 -16.77 0.07
N GLY A 31 8.58 -15.68 -0.57
CA GLY A 31 7.72 -14.80 -1.35
C GLY A 31 6.95 -13.75 -0.54
N ILE A 32 7.18 -13.65 0.77
CA ILE A 32 6.47 -12.70 1.64
C ILE A 32 6.63 -11.23 1.24
N THR A 33 7.72 -10.89 0.56
CA THR A 33 7.91 -9.54 0.01
C THR A 33 7.18 -9.38 -1.33
N LEU A 34 7.44 -10.30 -2.27
CA LEU A 34 6.99 -10.18 -3.65
C LEU A 34 5.47 -10.33 -3.79
N GLY A 35 4.85 -11.28 -3.08
CA GLY A 35 3.40 -11.51 -3.15
C GLY A 35 2.59 -10.27 -2.76
N PRO A 36 2.82 -9.69 -1.57
CA PRO A 36 2.22 -8.42 -1.18
C PRO A 36 2.60 -7.26 -2.09
N ALA A 37 3.87 -7.13 -2.51
CA ALA A 37 4.30 -6.06 -3.41
C ALA A 37 3.47 -6.03 -4.71
N LEU A 38 3.34 -7.18 -5.37
CA LEU A 38 2.56 -7.31 -6.61
C LEU A 38 1.07 -7.04 -6.39
N THR A 39 0.52 -7.60 -5.30
CA THR A 39 -0.91 -7.45 -4.97
C THR A 39 -1.28 -5.99 -4.70
N PHE A 40 -0.54 -5.32 -3.82
CA PHE A 40 -0.81 -3.92 -3.48
C PHE A 40 -0.39 -2.96 -4.61
N GLY A 41 0.66 -3.27 -5.36
CA GLY A 41 1.05 -2.52 -6.55
C GLY A 41 -0.05 -2.52 -7.62
N TYR A 42 -0.67 -3.68 -7.90
CA TYR A 42 -1.81 -3.78 -8.81
C TYR A 42 -3.00 -2.94 -8.33
N ARG A 43 -3.33 -3.01 -7.03
CA ARG A 43 -4.42 -2.20 -6.45
C ARG A 43 -4.14 -0.70 -6.54
N ALA A 44 -2.91 -0.29 -6.25
CA ALA A 44 -2.49 1.11 -6.39
C ALA A 44 -2.61 1.58 -7.83
N GLY A 45 -2.11 0.80 -8.81
CA GLY A 45 -2.23 1.10 -10.23
C GLY A 45 -3.68 1.25 -10.69
N ARG A 46 -4.59 0.38 -10.23
CA ARG A 46 -6.03 0.50 -10.53
C ARG A 46 -6.66 1.74 -9.91
N ALA A 47 -6.29 2.10 -8.69
CA ALA A 47 -6.78 3.32 -8.04
C ALA A 47 -6.31 4.58 -8.78
N ILE A 48 -5.05 4.61 -9.22
CA ILE A 48 -4.48 5.70 -10.01
C ILE A 48 -5.19 5.79 -11.37
N ALA A 49 -5.33 4.67 -12.09
CA ALA A 49 -5.99 4.64 -13.40
C ALA A 49 -7.48 4.99 -13.34
N GLY A 50 -8.16 4.67 -12.23
CA GLY A 50 -9.55 5.04 -11.99
C GLY A 50 -9.77 6.51 -11.61
N GLY A 51 -8.72 7.33 -11.50
CA GLY A 51 -8.84 8.76 -11.20
C GLY A 51 -9.31 9.07 -9.77
N ALA A 52 -8.79 8.36 -8.77
CA ALA A 52 -9.24 8.43 -7.37
C ALA A 52 -9.50 9.86 -6.83
N PRO A 53 -10.74 10.19 -6.37
CA PRO A 53 -11.05 11.37 -5.54
C PRO A 53 -11.16 11.02 -4.03
N PRO A 54 -11.28 12.01 -3.12
CA PRO A 54 -10.32 12.33 -2.05
C PRO A 54 -10.31 11.38 -0.86
N ALA A 55 -9.27 11.52 -0.05
CA ALA A 55 -9.10 10.89 1.25
C ALA A 55 -10.31 11.05 2.17
N GLY A 56 -10.68 9.96 2.85
CA GLY A 56 -11.52 9.99 4.04
C GLY A 56 -12.77 9.12 3.97
N VAL A 57 -12.71 7.95 4.62
CA VAL A 57 -13.81 7.34 5.39
C VAL A 57 -13.25 7.00 6.76
#